data_AF-A0A959ZLJ4-F1
#
_entry.id   AF-A0A959ZLJ4-F1
#
_cell.length_a   1.000
_cell.length_b   1.000
_cell.length_c   1.000
_cell.angle_alpha   90.00
_cell.angle_beta   90.00
_cell.angle_gamma   90.00
#
_symmetry.space_group_name_H-M   'P 1'
#
loop_
_entity.id
_entity.type
_entity.pdbx_description
1 polymer ?
#
loop_
_entity_poly.entity_id
_entity_poly.type
_entity_poly.pdbx_seq_one_letter_code
_entity_poly.pdbx_strand_id
1 'polypeptide(L)'
;MGKVVNIEDSQKRRSNAKKRERSRSALVLGGGGFTGGVYEIGTLRALDLLAVNSTVNDFDMYVGTSAGSFIGSMLAAGVTPEEMMRVLTDEEGAPIDRISQDTVLRPNLGEYASRIATLPLHVAGMVKSMVPRFRDLSVIDVAYGLAEHLPSGMYSNAGIGAYVREALATKGIVDSFDALQRELYLTGTDLDSGERVVFGDKEG
;
A
#
# COMPACT_ATOMS: atom_id res chain seq x y z
N MET A 1 35.69 41.11 -36.22
CA MET A 1 35.00 40.29 -37.23
C MET A 1 33.90 39.50 -36.52
N GLY A 2 32.64 39.92 -36.61
CA GLY A 2 31.53 39.29 -35.88
C GLY A 2 31.15 37.96 -36.52
N LYS A 3 31.06 36.89 -35.73
CA LYS A 3 30.64 35.56 -36.20
C LYS A 3 29.13 35.60 -36.41
N VAL A 4 28.72 35.75 -37.67
CA VAL A 4 27.30 35.73 -38.06
C VAL A 4 26.76 34.32 -37.81
N VAL A 5 25.90 34.19 -36.82
CA VAL A 5 25.22 32.91 -36.52
C VAL A 5 24.16 32.70 -37.58
N ASN A 6 24.34 31.65 -38.37
CA ASN A 6 23.46 31.32 -39.47
C ASN A 6 22.12 30.81 -38.93
N ILE A 7 21.07 31.63 -39.03
CA ILE A 7 19.75 31.39 -38.42
C ILE A 7 19.12 30.11 -38.98
N GLU A 8 19.38 29.79 -40.25
CA GLU A 8 18.87 28.59 -40.91
C GLU A 8 19.46 27.29 -40.32
N ASP A 9 20.73 27.29 -39.91
CA ASP A 9 21.36 26.14 -39.24
C ASP A 9 20.83 25.95 -37.81
N SER A 10 20.49 27.04 -37.13
CA SER A 10 19.85 27.00 -35.81
C SER A 10 18.40 26.51 -35.89
N GLN A 11 17.69 26.80 -36.98
CA GLN A 11 16.35 26.29 -37.25
C GLN A 11 16.35 24.81 -37.67
N LYS A 12 17.32 24.36 -38.49
CA LYS A 12 17.51 22.93 -38.81
C LYS A 12 17.89 22.08 -37.60
N ARG A 13 18.70 22.61 -36.67
CA ARG A 13 18.99 21.93 -35.38
C ARG A 13 17.76 21.81 -34.49
N ARG A 14 16.85 22.80 -34.52
CA ARG A 14 15.57 22.75 -33.82
C ARG A 14 14.54 21.83 -34.49
N SER A 15 14.54 21.73 -35.82
CA SER A 15 13.64 20.82 -36.55
C SER A 15 14.07 19.35 -36.48
N ASN A 16 15.37 19.08 -36.30
CA ASN A 16 15.93 17.74 -36.10
C ASN A 16 16.08 17.31 -34.64
N ALA A 17 15.59 18.11 -33.69
CA ALA A 17 15.34 17.62 -32.34
C ALA A 17 14.16 16.65 -32.42
N LYS A 18 14.46 15.41 -32.82
CA LYS A 18 13.61 14.22 -32.74
C LYS A 18 12.69 14.40 -31.55
N LYS A 19 11.39 14.60 -31.80
CA LYS A 19 10.33 14.87 -30.82
C LYS A 19 10.67 14.07 -29.56
N ARG A 20 11.31 14.70 -28.57
CA ARG A 20 11.74 13.98 -27.36
C ARG A 20 10.43 13.56 -26.74
N GLU A 21 10.12 12.27 -26.82
CA GLU A 21 9.00 11.72 -26.09
C GLU A 21 9.13 12.19 -24.66
N ARG A 22 8.03 12.73 -24.13
CA ARG A 22 8.03 13.29 -22.79
C ARG A 22 8.52 12.20 -21.84
N SER A 23 9.58 12.51 -21.08
CA SER A 23 10.07 11.60 -20.04
C SER A 23 8.92 11.27 -19.09
N ARG A 24 8.68 9.98 -18.87
CA ARG A 24 7.67 9.51 -17.92
C ARG A 24 8.12 9.78 -16.48
N SER A 25 7.17 10.14 -15.62
CA SER A 25 7.42 10.37 -14.19
C SER A 25 6.74 9.31 -13.34
N ALA A 26 7.42 8.87 -12.28
CA ALA A 26 6.87 7.93 -11.30
C ALA A 26 6.98 8.50 -9.89
N LEU A 27 5.96 8.25 -9.07
CA LEU A 27 5.94 8.52 -7.64
C LEU A 27 6.02 7.21 -6.87
N VAL A 28 7.08 7.06 -6.05
CA VAL A 28 7.32 5.85 -5.26
C VAL A 28 6.98 6.13 -3.80
N LEU A 29 6.04 5.35 -3.28
CA LEU A 29 5.41 5.51 -1.97
C LEU A 29 5.82 4.35 -1.06
N GLY A 30 6.36 4.71 0.10
CA GLY A 30 7.01 3.78 1.01
C GLY A 30 6.03 2.97 1.87
N GLY A 31 6.57 1.92 2.51
CA GLY A 31 5.88 1.31 3.65
C GLY A 31 6.03 2.15 4.92
N GLY A 32 5.23 1.85 5.94
CA GLY A 32 5.32 2.56 7.23
C GLY A 32 4.12 2.39 8.16
N GLY A 33 3.17 1.51 7.83
CA GLY A 33 1.94 1.34 8.61
C GLY A 33 1.08 2.61 8.64
N PHE A 34 0.13 2.67 9.57
CA PHE A 34 -0.81 3.79 9.66
C PHE A 34 -0.09 5.13 9.90
N THR A 35 0.86 5.18 10.82
CA THR A 35 1.61 6.41 11.15
C THR A 35 2.45 6.91 9.98
N GLY A 36 3.12 5.99 9.26
CA GLY A 36 3.84 6.31 8.02
C GLY A 36 2.89 6.84 6.94
N GLY A 37 1.71 6.25 6.80
CA GLY A 37 0.70 6.71 5.85
C GLY A 37 0.19 8.13 6.15
N VAL A 38 -0.07 8.46 7.41
CA VAL A 38 -0.47 9.84 7.80
C VAL A 38 0.65 10.85 7.49
N TYR A 39 1.90 10.50 7.78
CA TYR A 39 3.06 11.35 7.44
C TYR A 39 3.19 11.55 5.93
N GLU A 40 3.01 10.49 5.15
CA GLU A 40 3.11 10.51 3.69
C GLU A 40 1.99 11.36 3.08
N ILE A 41 0.74 11.25 3.54
CA ILE A 41 -0.37 12.11 3.11
C ILE A 41 -0.05 13.60 3.39
N GLY A 42 0.46 13.93 4.57
CA GLY A 42 0.88 15.29 4.90
C GLY A 42 2.01 15.81 4.02
N THR A 43 2.98 14.95 3.71
CA THR A 43 4.11 15.27 2.81
C THR A 43 3.62 15.53 1.40
N LEU A 44 2.76 14.67 0.87
CA LEU A 44 2.15 14.81 -0.45
C LEU A 44 1.30 16.09 -0.52
N ARG A 45 0.56 16.42 0.54
CA ARG A 45 -0.20 17.67 0.62
C ARG A 45 0.72 18.89 0.58
N ALA A 46 1.82 18.87 1.31
CA ALA A 46 2.81 19.95 1.26
C ALA A 46 3.43 20.10 -0.14
N LEU A 47 3.77 18.98 -0.78
CA LEU A 47 4.28 18.98 -2.17
C LEU A 47 3.26 19.55 -3.14
N ASP A 48 2.00 19.13 -3.03
CA ASP A 48 0.89 19.59 -3.86
C ASP A 48 0.65 21.11 -3.73
N LEU A 49 0.78 21.66 -2.51
CA LEU A 49 0.67 23.10 -2.26
C LEU A 49 1.87 23.92 -2.79
N LEU A 50 3.06 23.32 -2.85
CA LEU A 50 4.28 23.97 -3.35
C LEU A 50 4.45 23.83 -4.86
N ALA A 51 3.77 22.87 -5.48
CA ALA A 51 3.84 22.60 -6.89
C ALA A 51 3.03 23.64 -7.69
N VAL A 52 3.73 24.43 -8.52
CA VAL A 52 3.10 25.44 -9.38
C VAL A 52 2.75 24.82 -10.73
N ASN A 53 1.46 24.82 -11.08
CA ASN A 53 0.92 24.23 -12.33
C ASN A 53 1.08 22.71 -12.48
N SER A 54 1.23 21.99 -11.37
CA SER A 54 1.27 20.52 -11.34
C SER A 54 0.75 20.03 -10.00
N THR A 55 0.13 18.85 -9.97
CA THR A 55 -0.29 18.17 -8.74
C THR A 55 0.47 16.85 -8.57
N VAL A 56 0.53 16.34 -7.34
CA VAL A 56 1.01 14.97 -7.09
C VAL A 56 0.13 13.90 -7.75
N ASN A 57 -1.07 14.25 -8.24
CA ASN A 57 -1.91 13.37 -9.05
C ASN A 57 -1.51 13.32 -10.55
N ASP A 58 -0.54 14.14 -10.99
CA ASP A 58 -0.13 14.22 -12.41
C ASP A 58 0.97 13.24 -12.81
N PHE A 59 1.52 12.46 -11.88
CA PHE A 59 2.51 11.43 -12.20
C PHE A 59 1.93 10.38 -13.14
N ASP A 60 2.77 9.87 -14.05
CA ASP A 60 2.35 8.84 -15.00
C ASP A 60 2.14 7.48 -14.34
N MET A 61 2.89 7.22 -13.26
CA MET A 61 2.95 5.94 -12.59
C MET A 61 3.07 6.12 -11.07
N TYR A 62 2.40 5.28 -10.30
CA TYR A 62 2.52 5.18 -8.84
C TYR A 62 3.02 3.79 -8.47
N VAL A 63 4.01 3.72 -7.58
CA VAL A 63 4.52 2.47 -7.03
C VAL A 63 4.36 2.52 -5.52
N GLY A 64 3.69 1.55 -4.92
CA GLY A 64 3.40 1.57 -3.49
C GLY A 64 3.68 0.27 -2.77
N THR A 65 4.20 0.37 -1.54
CA THR A 65 4.37 -0.75 -0.61
C THR A 65 3.58 -0.52 0.67
N SER A 66 2.75 -1.47 1.11
CA SER A 66 1.99 -1.37 2.38
C SER A 66 1.13 -0.09 2.45
N ALA A 67 1.40 0.84 3.36
CA ALA A 67 0.71 2.13 3.45
C ALA A 67 0.80 2.93 2.14
N GLY A 68 1.96 2.92 1.49
CA GLY A 68 2.15 3.53 0.18
C GLY A 68 1.34 2.85 -0.92
N SER A 69 1.01 1.55 -0.80
CA SER A 69 0.08 0.90 -1.74
C SER A 69 -1.31 1.47 -1.63
N PHE A 70 -1.79 1.71 -0.40
CA PHE A 70 -3.08 2.32 -0.15
C PHE A 70 -3.14 3.75 -0.71
N ILE A 71 -2.14 4.59 -0.38
CA ILE A 71 -2.05 5.97 -0.86
C ILE A 71 -1.90 6.02 -2.39
N GLY A 72 -1.07 5.14 -2.95
CA GLY A 72 -0.87 5.01 -4.40
C GLY A 72 -2.16 4.67 -5.13
N SER A 73 -2.97 3.76 -4.60
CA SER A 73 -4.29 3.43 -5.16
C SER A 73 -5.21 4.65 -5.17
N MET A 74 -5.23 5.44 -4.09
CA MET A 74 -6.01 6.67 -4.01
C MET A 74 -5.56 7.71 -5.04
N LEU A 75 -4.25 7.96 -5.14
CA LEU A 75 -3.70 8.92 -6.10
C LEU A 75 -3.95 8.50 -7.55
N ALA A 76 -3.76 7.22 -7.87
CA ALA A 76 -4.01 6.67 -9.20
C ALA A 76 -5.50 6.74 -9.60
N ALA A 77 -6.40 6.69 -8.62
CA ALA A 77 -7.83 6.91 -8.78
C ALA A 77 -8.24 8.40 -8.86
N GLY A 78 -7.28 9.32 -8.74
CA GLY A 78 -7.52 10.76 -8.76
C GLY A 78 -8.03 11.33 -7.44
N VAL A 79 -7.91 10.60 -6.33
CA VAL A 79 -8.12 11.15 -4.98
C VAL A 79 -6.90 11.98 -4.61
N THR A 80 -7.13 13.22 -4.23
CA THR A 80 -6.10 14.20 -3.89
C THR A 80 -5.59 14.03 -2.45
N PRO A 81 -4.37 14.49 -2.13
CA PRO A 81 -3.91 14.56 -0.73
C PRO A 81 -4.82 15.37 0.18
N GLU A 82 -5.51 16.38 -0.36
CA GLU A 82 -6.49 17.16 0.39
C GLU A 82 -7.71 16.33 0.79
N GLU A 83 -8.29 15.58 -0.15
CA GLU A 83 -9.41 14.68 0.14
C GLU A 83 -9.00 13.64 1.19
N MET A 84 -7.80 13.07 1.08
CA MET A 84 -7.27 12.12 2.07
C MET A 84 -7.07 12.77 3.46
N MET A 85 -6.56 14.01 3.51
CA MET A 85 -6.42 14.77 4.76
C MET A 85 -7.77 15.01 5.44
N ARG A 86 -8.80 15.42 4.68
CA ARG A 86 -10.16 15.67 5.22
C ARG A 86 -10.77 14.43 5.88
N VAL A 87 -10.53 13.25 5.29
CA VAL A 87 -10.93 11.96 5.88
C VAL A 87 -10.17 11.70 7.18
N LEU A 88 -8.86 12.04 7.26
CA LEU A 88 -8.05 11.85 8.46
C LEU A 88 -8.38 12.85 9.59
N THR A 89 -8.90 14.03 9.27
CA THR A 89 -9.26 15.07 10.24
C THR A 89 -10.72 14.99 10.69
N ASP A 90 -11.51 14.08 10.11
CA ASP A 90 -12.95 13.92 10.39
C ASP A 90 -13.74 15.20 10.08
N GLU A 91 -13.38 15.86 8.97
CA GLU A 91 -14.08 17.06 8.51
C GLU A 91 -15.47 16.72 7.94
N GLU A 92 -16.49 17.52 8.30
CA GLU A 92 -17.84 17.38 7.77
C GLU A 92 -17.86 17.49 6.24
N GLY A 93 -18.41 16.47 5.57
CA GLY A 93 -18.48 16.41 4.10
C GLY A 93 -17.28 15.75 3.42
N ALA A 94 -16.47 14.97 4.15
CA ALA A 94 -15.44 14.12 3.55
C ALA A 94 -16.04 13.14 2.52
N PRO A 95 -15.33 12.82 1.42
CA PRO A 95 -15.88 11.97 0.36
C PRO A 95 -16.16 10.53 0.79
N ILE A 96 -15.55 10.07 1.87
CA ILE A 96 -15.62 8.69 2.39
C ILE A 96 -15.50 8.75 3.93
N ASP A 97 -16.18 7.84 4.63
CA ASP A 97 -16.10 7.70 6.09
C ASP A 97 -14.67 7.40 6.58
N ARG A 98 -14.29 7.91 7.75
CA ARG A 98 -12.92 7.74 8.30
C ARG A 98 -12.50 6.27 8.38
N ILE A 99 -11.29 5.95 7.90
CA ILE A 99 -10.60 4.72 8.31
C ILE A 99 -10.26 4.84 9.80
N SER A 100 -11.10 4.28 10.67
CA SER A 100 -10.80 4.16 12.08
C SER A 100 -9.72 3.12 12.32
N GLN A 101 -8.87 3.34 13.33
CA GLN A 101 -7.88 2.35 13.80
C GLN A 101 -8.56 1.00 14.12
N ASP A 102 -9.82 1.04 14.56
CA ASP A 102 -10.69 -0.13 14.79
C ASP A 102 -11.16 -0.85 13.52
N THR A 103 -11.01 -0.27 12.32
CA THR A 103 -11.34 -0.91 11.04
C THR A 103 -10.11 -1.57 10.40
N VAL A 104 -8.93 -1.02 10.63
CA VAL A 104 -7.63 -1.57 10.18
C VAL A 104 -7.12 -2.66 11.11
N LEU A 105 -7.34 -2.51 12.42
CA LEU A 105 -6.99 -3.49 13.44
C LEU A 105 -8.23 -4.20 13.97
N ARG A 106 -9.17 -4.66 13.12
CA ARG A 106 -10.17 -5.61 13.63
C ARG A 106 -9.46 -6.89 14.00
N PRO A 107 -9.35 -7.26 15.29
CA PRO A 107 -8.89 -8.59 15.64
C PRO A 107 -9.90 -9.56 15.04
N ASN A 108 -9.42 -10.63 14.41
CA ASN A 108 -10.30 -11.67 13.88
C ASN A 108 -10.91 -12.45 15.05
N LEU A 109 -11.87 -11.87 15.77
CA LEU A 109 -12.43 -12.40 17.01
C LEU A 109 -13.08 -13.77 16.83
N GLY A 110 -13.61 -14.08 15.63
CA GLY A 110 -14.15 -15.39 15.31
C GLY A 110 -13.07 -16.47 15.18
N GLU A 111 -11.94 -16.14 14.57
CA GLU A 111 -10.77 -17.02 14.52
C GLU A 111 -10.10 -17.13 15.90
N TYR A 112 -10.05 -16.04 16.66
CA TYR A 112 -9.54 -16.02 18.03
C TYR A 112 -10.39 -16.90 18.96
N ALA A 113 -11.73 -16.79 18.89
CA ALA A 113 -12.65 -17.58 19.71
C ALA A 113 -12.61 -19.07 19.34
N SER A 114 -12.61 -19.40 18.05
CA SER A 114 -12.52 -20.80 17.60
C SER A 114 -11.17 -21.43 17.93
N ARG A 115 -10.05 -20.71 17.76
CA ARG A 115 -8.71 -21.22 18.09
C ARG A 115 -8.46 -21.29 19.60
N ILE A 116 -8.94 -20.32 20.40
CA ILE A 116 -8.94 -20.42 21.87
C ILE A 116 -9.81 -21.58 22.34
N ALA A 117 -10.97 -21.82 21.74
CA ALA A 117 -11.82 -22.95 22.11
C ALA A 117 -11.14 -24.31 21.86
N THR A 118 -10.29 -24.41 20.82
CA THR A 118 -9.50 -25.62 20.54
C THR A 118 -8.16 -25.69 21.31
N LEU A 119 -7.71 -24.58 21.90
CA LEU A 119 -6.43 -24.49 22.62
C LEU A 119 -6.34 -25.46 23.82
N PRO A 120 -7.37 -25.63 24.69
CA PRO A 120 -7.32 -26.57 25.80
C PRO A 120 -7.15 -28.02 25.34
N LEU A 121 -7.75 -28.40 24.21
CA LEU A 121 -7.64 -29.76 23.66
C LEU A 121 -6.24 -30.03 23.11
N HIS A 122 -5.65 -29.07 22.40
CA HIS A 122 -4.28 -29.18 21.89
C HIS A 122 -3.23 -29.15 23.01
N VAL A 123 -3.39 -28.27 24.00
CA VAL A 123 -2.52 -28.22 25.19
C VAL A 123 -2.63 -29.52 25.99
N ALA A 124 -3.84 -30.07 26.18
CA ALA A 124 -4.01 -31.35 26.86
C ALA A 124 -3.36 -32.52 26.09
N GLY A 125 -3.45 -32.53 24.76
CA GLY A 125 -2.75 -33.50 23.91
C GLY A 125 -1.23 -33.40 23.99
N MET A 126 -0.70 -32.17 24.05
CA MET A 126 0.73 -31.89 24.19
C MET A 126 1.24 -32.30 25.58
N VAL A 127 0.54 -31.94 26.65
CA VAL A 127 0.88 -32.38 28.01
C VAL A 127 0.85 -33.90 28.11
N LYS A 128 -0.18 -34.56 27.56
CA LYS A 128 -0.32 -36.03 27.58
C LYS A 128 0.80 -36.75 26.80
N SER A 129 1.29 -36.16 25.72
CA SER A 129 2.41 -36.70 24.93
C SER A 129 3.79 -36.32 25.48
N MET A 130 3.88 -35.27 26.31
CA MET A 130 5.10 -34.85 27.01
C MET A 130 5.31 -35.53 28.37
N VAL A 131 4.28 -36.13 28.98
CA VAL A 131 4.39 -36.87 30.28
C VAL A 131 5.52 -37.93 30.30
N PRO A 132 5.79 -38.70 29.22
CA PRO A 132 6.88 -39.67 29.23
C PRO A 132 8.28 -39.09 28.96
N ARG A 133 8.41 -37.82 28.53
CA ARG A 133 9.66 -37.19 28.04
C ARG A 133 10.10 -35.95 28.82
N PHE A 134 9.53 -35.73 30.00
CA PHE A 134 9.70 -34.47 30.76
C PHE A 134 11.15 -34.16 31.19
N ARG A 135 12.10 -35.10 31.08
CA ARG A 135 13.52 -34.89 31.47
C ARG A 135 14.39 -34.16 30.45
N ASP A 136 13.96 -34.04 29.19
CA ASP A 136 14.79 -33.50 28.09
C ASP A 136 14.22 -32.23 27.44
N LEU A 137 13.15 -31.64 27.99
CA LEU A 137 12.50 -30.48 27.39
C LEU A 137 13.25 -29.18 27.72
N SER A 138 13.77 -28.51 26.68
CA SER A 138 14.27 -27.15 26.80
C SER A 138 13.11 -26.16 26.89
N VAL A 139 13.27 -25.11 27.70
CA VAL A 139 12.34 -23.97 27.76
C VAL A 139 12.15 -23.33 26.37
N ILE A 140 13.17 -23.43 25.51
CA ILE A 140 13.13 -22.93 24.13
C ILE A 140 12.21 -23.77 23.24
N ASP A 141 12.17 -25.10 23.40
CA ASP A 141 11.31 -25.99 22.60
C ASP A 141 9.83 -25.77 22.94
N VAL A 142 9.54 -25.52 24.22
CA VAL A 142 8.19 -25.15 24.68
C VAL A 142 7.78 -23.78 24.14
N ALA A 143 8.70 -22.81 24.10
CA ALA A 143 8.44 -21.51 23.52
C ALA A 143 8.20 -21.58 22.00
N TYR A 144 8.98 -22.39 21.28
CA TYR A 144 8.81 -22.59 19.83
C TYR A 144 7.49 -23.30 19.49
N GLY A 145 7.15 -24.37 20.22
CA GLY A 145 5.87 -25.08 20.04
C GLY A 145 4.65 -24.21 20.35
N LEU A 146 4.76 -23.27 21.30
CA LEU A 146 3.73 -22.27 21.56
C LEU A 146 3.68 -21.19 20.45
N ALA A 147 4.84 -20.78 19.92
CA ALA A 147 4.92 -19.81 18.84
C ALA A 147 4.33 -20.31 17.51
N GLU A 148 4.49 -21.61 17.18
CA GLU A 148 3.84 -22.23 16.02
C GLU A 148 2.30 -22.22 16.08
N HIS A 149 1.74 -22.11 17.28
CA HIS A 149 0.29 -22.05 17.51
C HIS A 149 -0.21 -20.62 17.74
N LEU A 150 0.67 -19.60 17.70
CA LEU A 150 0.24 -18.22 17.71
C LEU A 150 -0.48 -17.90 16.38
N PRO A 151 -1.58 -17.13 16.41
CA PRO A 151 -2.33 -16.82 15.20
C PRO A 151 -1.46 -16.13 14.15
N SER A 152 -1.36 -16.72 12.96
CA SER A 152 -0.75 -16.08 11.80
C SER A 152 -1.65 -14.95 11.31
N GLY A 153 -1.33 -13.70 11.68
CA GLY A 153 -2.05 -12.50 11.24
C GLY A 153 -2.88 -11.87 12.36
N MET A 154 -2.30 -10.87 13.03
CA MET A 154 -2.97 -10.12 14.10
C MET A 154 -4.08 -9.18 13.59
N TYR A 155 -4.23 -8.99 12.27
CA TYR A 155 -5.06 -7.92 11.69
C TYR A 155 -5.82 -8.38 10.43
N SER A 156 -7.12 -8.09 10.35
CA SER A 156 -7.95 -8.34 9.16
C SER A 156 -7.82 -7.19 8.17
N ASN A 157 -7.32 -7.48 6.96
CA ASN A 157 -7.21 -6.49 5.87
C ASN A 157 -8.53 -6.25 5.11
N ALA A 158 -9.61 -6.97 5.46
CA ALA A 158 -10.89 -6.88 4.75
C ALA A 158 -11.52 -5.48 4.81
N GLY A 159 -11.32 -4.74 5.91
CA GLY A 159 -11.80 -3.36 6.06
C GLY A 159 -11.10 -2.39 5.11
N ILE A 160 -9.79 -2.54 4.91
CA ILE A 160 -9.01 -1.72 3.98
C ILE A 160 -9.48 -1.97 2.55
N GLY A 161 -9.66 -3.24 2.15
CA GLY A 161 -10.12 -3.58 0.82
C GLY A 161 -11.53 -3.04 0.51
N ALA A 162 -12.45 -3.12 1.48
CA ALA A 162 -13.79 -2.54 1.33
C ALA A 162 -13.74 -1.01 1.18
N TYR A 163 -12.94 -0.35 2.01
CA TYR A 163 -12.74 1.11 1.93
C TYR A 163 -12.16 1.53 0.58
N VAL A 164 -11.13 0.83 0.08
CA VAL A 164 -10.53 1.15 -1.22
C VAL A 164 -11.57 1.02 -2.33
N ARG A 165 -12.36 -0.06 -2.31
CA ARG A 165 -13.43 -0.27 -3.29
C ARG A 165 -14.49 0.82 -3.24
N GLU A 166 -14.88 1.25 -2.04
CA GLU A 166 -15.80 2.37 -1.86
C GLU A 166 -15.23 3.67 -2.41
N ALA A 167 -13.96 3.97 -2.10
CA ALA A 167 -13.25 5.13 -2.64
C ALA A 167 -13.26 5.15 -4.17
N LEU A 168 -12.91 4.02 -4.80
CA LEU A 168 -12.95 3.87 -6.26
C LEU A 168 -14.36 4.06 -6.81
N ALA A 169 -15.38 3.49 -6.14
CA ALA A 169 -16.77 3.63 -6.54
C ALA A 169 -17.26 5.09 -6.51
N THR A 170 -16.81 5.92 -5.55
CA THR A 170 -17.14 7.37 -5.54
C THR A 170 -16.65 8.10 -6.78
N LYS A 171 -15.57 7.60 -7.42
CA LYS A 171 -15.01 8.13 -8.67
C LYS A 171 -15.53 7.39 -9.90
N GLY A 172 -16.45 6.44 -9.74
CA GLY A 172 -16.99 5.62 -10.83
C GLY A 172 -15.97 4.61 -11.40
N ILE A 173 -14.93 4.28 -10.65
CA ILE A 173 -13.86 3.38 -11.06
C ILE A 173 -14.13 1.98 -10.48
N VAL A 174 -13.99 0.95 -11.30
CA VAL A 174 -14.08 -0.44 -10.83
C VAL A 174 -12.75 -0.88 -10.20
N ASP A 175 -12.83 -1.83 -9.27
CA ASP A 175 -11.67 -2.39 -8.54
C ASP A 175 -10.79 -3.26 -9.46
N SER A 176 -10.05 -2.62 -10.36
CA SER A 176 -9.15 -3.21 -11.34
C SER A 176 -8.04 -2.23 -11.73
N PHE A 177 -6.81 -2.73 -11.86
CA PHE A 177 -5.67 -1.93 -12.32
C PHE A 177 -5.88 -1.33 -13.72
N ASP A 178 -6.59 -2.05 -14.61
CA ASP A 178 -6.89 -1.58 -15.97
C ASP A 178 -7.91 -0.43 -16.00
N ALA A 179 -8.66 -0.22 -14.92
CA ALA A 179 -9.66 0.83 -14.83
C ALA A 179 -9.06 2.19 -14.39
N LEU A 180 -7.81 2.21 -13.94
CA LEU A 180 -7.12 3.41 -13.48
C LEU A 180 -6.57 4.21 -14.68
N GLN A 181 -6.67 5.53 -14.60
CA GLN A 181 -6.10 6.41 -15.63
C GLN A 181 -4.57 6.45 -15.61
N ARG A 182 -3.98 6.19 -14.43
CA ARG A 182 -2.54 6.21 -14.18
C ARG A 182 -2.08 4.80 -13.85
N GLU A 183 -0.86 4.46 -14.25
CA GLU A 183 -0.30 3.13 -14.00
C GLU A 183 -0.04 2.97 -12.49
N LEU A 184 -0.45 1.84 -11.91
CA LEU A 184 -0.31 1.56 -10.49
C LEU A 184 0.36 0.21 -10.30
N TYR A 185 1.45 0.19 -9.54
CA TYR A 185 2.17 -1.03 -9.17
C TYR A 185 2.24 -1.16 -7.66
N LEU A 186 1.76 -2.28 -7.14
CA LEU A 186 1.79 -2.57 -5.70
C LEU A 186 2.76 -3.70 -5.43
N THR A 187 3.72 -3.50 -4.53
CA THR A 187 4.70 -4.54 -4.21
C THR A 187 4.25 -5.34 -2.99
N GLY A 188 4.31 -6.66 -3.09
CA GLY A 188 4.11 -7.59 -1.99
C GLY A 188 5.25 -8.62 -1.89
N THR A 189 5.15 -9.47 -0.89
CA THR A 189 6.03 -10.62 -0.71
C THR A 189 5.15 -11.84 -0.54
N ASP A 190 5.38 -12.86 -1.36
CA ASP A 190 4.82 -14.18 -1.13
C ASP A 190 5.50 -14.78 0.11
N LEU A 191 4.71 -15.12 1.12
CA LEU A 191 5.22 -15.59 2.41
C LEU A 191 5.73 -17.03 2.36
N ASP A 192 5.26 -17.83 1.40
CA ASP A 192 5.66 -19.23 1.27
C ASP A 192 7.01 -19.36 0.55
N SER A 193 7.22 -18.55 -0.49
CA SER A 193 8.44 -18.56 -1.30
C SER A 193 9.47 -17.51 -0.88
N GLY A 194 9.04 -16.44 -0.21
CA GLY A 194 9.85 -15.25 0.07
C GLY A 194 10.10 -14.37 -1.16
N GLU A 195 9.48 -14.67 -2.29
CA GLU A 195 9.66 -13.92 -3.53
C GLU A 195 8.86 -12.62 -3.55
N ARG A 196 9.38 -11.63 -4.28
CA ARG A 196 8.69 -10.36 -4.49
C ARG A 196 7.62 -10.53 -5.55
N VAL A 197 6.39 -10.12 -5.23
CA VAL A 197 5.25 -10.04 -6.14
C VAL A 197 4.95 -8.59 -6.47
N VAL A 198 4.59 -8.28 -7.72
CA VAL A 198 4.22 -6.93 -8.15
C VAL A 198 2.84 -6.96 -8.79
N PHE A 199 1.83 -6.45 -8.08
CA PHE A 199 0.47 -6.34 -8.63
C PHE A 199 0.37 -5.15 -9.57
N GLY A 200 -0.39 -5.30 -10.65
CA GLY A 200 -0.58 -4.27 -11.68
C GLY A 200 0.39 -4.38 -12.86
N ASP A 201 1.38 -5.27 -12.78
CA ASP A 201 2.13 -5.70 -13.95
C ASP A 201 1.28 -6.63 -14.82
N LYS A 202 1.30 -6.41 -16.14
CA LYS A 202 0.59 -7.26 -17.12
C LYS A 202 1.41 -8.50 -17.47
N GLU A 203 2.69 -8.53 -17.12
CA GLU A 203 3.61 -9.62 -17.44
C GLU A 203 4.00 -10.49 -16.22
N GLY A 204 3.54 -10.17 -15.00
CA GLY A 204 3.79 -11.01 -13.81
C GLY A 204 3.31 -10.43 -12.49
#